data_AF-A0A930Z370-F1
#
_entry.id   AF-A0A930Z370-F1
#
_cell.length_a   1.000
_cell.length_b   1.000
_cell.length_c   1.000
_cell.angle_alpha   90.00
_cell.angle_beta   90.00
_cell.angle_gamma   90.00
#
_symmetry.space_group_name_H-M   'P 1'
#
loop_
_entity.id
_entity.type
_entity.pdbx_description
1 polymer ?
#
loop_
_entity_poly.entity_id
_entity_poly.type
_entity_poly.pdbx_seq_one_letter_code
_entity_poly.pdbx_strand_id
1 'polypeptide(L)'
;MCERFAEQFVVDVAGITDDDRSALWAAMGSESLVFVQALFVVDVFQRARIALERLHATQYGPMLLPPEQGDLWAALEVFMRVVARSEALDPLTTELVRLRGATVHNCRLCRSRLSVRAYDAAGDRSTFDAVDDYEHSTLSVRQKTALRLTDAVITQPALIDETLIGQARAEFTTAESSEIILNVVRNATNKIAVAFSADAPVVTNGTEFFDTDEAGDVVADVDADIVRHSTAH
;
A
#
# COMPACT_ATOMS: atom_id res chain seq x y z
N MET A 1 -13.70 -23.46 9.02
CA MET A 1 -14.53 -22.27 8.72
C MET A 1 -13.57 -21.09 8.65
N CYS A 2 -13.01 -20.83 7.47
CA CYS A 2 -12.04 -19.74 7.23
C CYS A 2 -12.72 -18.39 6.92
N GLU A 3 -14.05 -18.32 7.00
CA GLU A 3 -14.86 -17.13 6.74
C GLU A 3 -14.44 -15.95 7.63
N ARG A 4 -14.28 -16.17 8.94
CA ARG A 4 -13.82 -15.12 9.88
C ARG A 4 -12.45 -14.55 9.49
N PHE A 5 -11.51 -15.41 9.08
CA PHE A 5 -10.21 -14.95 8.58
C PHE A 5 -10.39 -14.06 7.34
N ALA A 6 -11.21 -14.49 6.38
CA ALA A 6 -11.42 -13.73 5.15
C ALA A 6 -12.13 -12.39 5.39
N GLU A 7 -13.16 -12.36 6.23
CA GLU A 7 -13.85 -11.13 6.66
C GLU A 7 -12.87 -10.17 7.35
N GLN A 8 -12.08 -10.68 8.31
CA GLN A 8 -11.12 -9.87 9.03
C GLN A 8 -10.02 -9.35 8.11
N PHE A 9 -9.52 -10.17 7.17
CA PHE A 9 -8.57 -9.72 6.16
C PHE A 9 -9.09 -8.53 5.36
N VAL A 10 -10.37 -8.54 4.97
CA VAL A 10 -11.02 -7.48 4.19
C VAL A 10 -11.25 -6.22 5.04
N VAL A 11 -11.73 -6.37 6.28
CA VAL A 11 -12.14 -5.24 7.14
C VAL A 11 -10.96 -4.62 7.90
N ASP A 12 -10.17 -5.44 8.59
CA ASP A 12 -9.04 -5.02 9.40
C ASP A 12 -8.06 -6.20 9.59
N VAL A 13 -7.07 -6.28 8.69
CA VAL A 13 -6.10 -7.39 8.69
C VAL A 13 -5.31 -7.50 10.01
N ALA A 14 -5.16 -6.40 10.76
CA ALA A 14 -4.45 -6.38 12.02
C ALA A 14 -5.21 -7.09 13.15
N GLY A 15 -6.53 -7.22 13.00
CA GLY A 15 -7.40 -7.96 13.92
C GLY A 15 -7.36 -9.48 13.75
N ILE A 16 -6.59 -10.02 12.80
CA ILE A 16 -6.46 -11.48 12.60
C ILE A 16 -5.71 -12.11 13.78
N THR A 17 -6.40 -13.02 14.46
CA THR A 17 -5.93 -13.73 15.66
C THR A 17 -5.18 -15.03 15.32
N ASP A 18 -4.52 -15.65 16.31
CA ASP A 18 -3.93 -16.98 16.15
C ASP A 18 -4.99 -18.06 15.89
N ASP A 19 -6.19 -17.90 16.44
CA ASP A 19 -7.31 -18.80 16.17
C ASP A 19 -7.80 -18.68 14.72
N ASP A 20 -7.79 -17.48 14.13
CA ASP A 20 -8.09 -17.28 12.70
C ASP A 20 -7.08 -18.02 11.83
N ARG A 21 -5.79 -17.84 12.12
CA ARG A 21 -4.69 -18.48 11.39
C ARG A 21 -4.77 -20.00 11.51
N SER A 22 -5.04 -20.51 12.71
CA SER A 22 -5.20 -21.94 12.97
C SER A 22 -6.39 -22.52 12.21
N ALA A 23 -7.52 -21.80 12.18
CA ALA A 23 -8.71 -22.21 11.43
C ALA A 23 -8.50 -22.18 9.91
N LEU A 24 -7.76 -21.19 9.39
CA LEU A 24 -7.36 -21.16 7.98
C LEU A 24 -6.46 -22.35 7.64
N TRP A 25 -5.41 -22.58 8.43
CA TRP A 25 -4.47 -23.68 8.21
C TRP A 25 -5.16 -25.04 8.28
N ALA A 26 -6.06 -25.25 9.24
CA ALA A 26 -6.84 -26.47 9.35
C ALA A 26 -7.74 -26.72 8.13
N ALA A 27 -8.19 -25.66 7.45
CA ALA A 27 -9.03 -25.76 6.25
C ALA A 27 -8.23 -25.92 4.95
N MET A 28 -7.11 -25.21 4.81
CA MET A 28 -6.38 -25.05 3.53
C MET A 28 -5.01 -25.73 3.51
N GLY A 29 -4.41 -26.02 4.66
CA GLY A 29 -3.04 -26.54 4.75
C GLY A 29 -2.04 -25.67 3.99
N SER A 30 -1.24 -26.29 3.12
CA SER A 30 -0.25 -25.61 2.27
C SER A 30 -0.84 -24.54 1.36
N GLU A 31 -2.12 -24.63 1.01
CA GLU A 31 -2.79 -23.67 0.12
C GLU A 31 -3.15 -22.36 0.80
N SER A 32 -2.89 -22.21 2.11
CA SER A 32 -3.21 -21.00 2.88
C SER A 32 -2.58 -19.75 2.28
N LEU A 33 -1.31 -19.83 1.84
CA LEU A 33 -0.61 -18.67 1.27
C LEU A 33 -1.23 -18.24 -0.06
N VAL A 34 -1.48 -19.21 -0.96
CA VAL A 34 -2.10 -18.95 -2.27
C VAL A 34 -3.51 -18.38 -2.09
N PHE A 35 -4.29 -18.90 -1.13
CA PHE A 35 -5.59 -18.35 -0.78
C PHE A 35 -5.51 -16.88 -0.34
N VAL A 36 -4.57 -16.52 0.54
CA VAL A 36 -4.41 -15.14 1.01
C VAL A 36 -3.95 -14.21 -0.12
N GLN A 37 -3.08 -14.67 -1.03
CA GLN A 37 -2.71 -13.92 -2.23
C GLN A 37 -3.91 -13.68 -3.15
N ALA A 38 -4.72 -14.71 -3.38
CA ALA A 38 -5.94 -14.59 -4.19
C ALA A 38 -6.96 -13.66 -3.55
N LEU A 39 -7.15 -13.76 -2.23
CA LEU A 39 -8.02 -12.86 -1.46
C LEU A 39 -7.53 -11.42 -1.54
N PHE A 40 -6.22 -11.18 -1.41
CA PHE A 40 -5.61 -9.86 -1.61
C PHE A 40 -5.93 -9.30 -3.00
N VAL A 41 -5.78 -10.10 -4.06
CA VAL A 41 -6.08 -9.65 -5.42
C VAL A 41 -7.56 -9.32 -5.58
N VAL A 42 -8.45 -10.22 -5.19
CA VAL A 42 -9.90 -10.01 -5.29
C VAL A 42 -10.34 -8.77 -4.52
N ASP A 43 -9.82 -8.57 -3.32
CA ASP A 43 -10.17 -7.44 -2.46
C ASP A 43 -9.56 -6.12 -2.97
N VAL A 44 -8.24 -6.03 -2.97
CA VAL A 44 -7.53 -4.76 -3.12
C VAL A 44 -7.54 -4.27 -4.57
N PHE A 45 -7.42 -5.15 -5.57
CA PHE A 45 -7.51 -4.73 -6.97
C PHE A 45 -8.93 -4.32 -7.34
N GLN A 46 -9.97 -4.95 -6.77
CA GLN A 46 -11.34 -4.50 -6.99
C GLN A 46 -11.57 -3.11 -6.38
N ARG A 47 -11.01 -2.82 -5.21
CA ARG A 47 -11.08 -1.48 -4.62
C ARG A 47 -10.40 -0.43 -5.50
N ALA A 48 -9.22 -0.76 -6.02
CA ALA A 48 -8.49 0.10 -6.95
C ALA A 48 -9.25 0.32 -8.25
N ARG A 49 -9.87 -0.72 -8.82
CA ARG A 49 -10.72 -0.61 -10.00
C ARG A 49 -11.84 0.41 -9.75
N ILE A 50 -12.60 0.24 -8.66
CA ILE A 50 -13.69 1.16 -8.31
C ILE A 50 -13.18 2.60 -8.15
N ALA A 51 -12.03 2.78 -7.50
CA ALA A 51 -11.44 4.10 -7.29
C ALA A 51 -11.04 4.78 -8.61
N LEU A 52 -10.35 4.06 -9.50
CA LEU A 52 -9.95 4.56 -10.82
C LEU A 52 -11.16 4.88 -11.70
N GLU A 53 -12.19 4.02 -11.70
CA GLU A 53 -13.43 4.27 -12.46
C GLU A 53 -14.12 5.56 -12.01
N ARG A 54 -14.16 5.80 -10.69
CA ARG A 54 -14.74 7.01 -10.10
C ARG A 54 -13.91 8.25 -10.42
N LEU A 55 -12.61 8.21 -10.23
CA LEU A 55 -11.72 9.36 -10.47
C LEU A 55 -11.74 9.80 -11.93
N HIS A 56 -11.72 8.84 -12.85
CA HIS A 56 -11.56 9.09 -14.29
C HIS A 56 -12.87 8.99 -15.09
N ALA A 57 -14.01 8.78 -14.42
CA ALA A 57 -15.31 8.56 -15.06
C ALA A 57 -15.25 7.56 -16.23
N THR A 58 -14.40 6.53 -16.06
CA THR A 58 -14.10 5.53 -17.07
C THR A 58 -14.64 4.20 -16.58
N GLN A 59 -15.26 3.40 -17.46
CA GLN A 59 -15.66 2.04 -17.12
C GLN A 59 -14.61 1.09 -17.66
N TYR A 60 -13.94 0.36 -16.77
CA TYR A 60 -13.15 -0.77 -17.20
C TYR A 60 -14.12 -1.91 -17.53
N GLY A 61 -13.84 -2.64 -18.62
CA GLY A 61 -14.65 -3.77 -19.05
C GLY A 61 -14.80 -4.85 -17.96
N PRO A 62 -15.57 -5.91 -18.24
CA PRO A 62 -15.74 -7.00 -17.29
C PRO A 62 -14.37 -7.56 -16.89
N MET A 63 -14.23 -7.91 -15.62
CA MET A 63 -13.05 -8.61 -15.15
C MET A 63 -12.90 -9.89 -15.95
N LEU A 64 -11.75 -10.05 -16.61
CA LEU A 64 -11.46 -11.28 -17.34
C LEU A 64 -11.41 -12.44 -16.35
N LEU A 65 -11.79 -13.63 -16.82
CA LEU A 65 -11.58 -14.83 -16.01
C LEU A 65 -10.09 -14.94 -15.69
N PRO A 66 -9.73 -15.21 -14.42
CA PRO A 66 -8.34 -15.43 -14.08
C PRO A 66 -7.82 -16.64 -14.88
N PRO A 67 -6.55 -16.62 -15.29
CA PRO A 67 -5.97 -17.76 -15.98
C PRO A 67 -6.05 -19.00 -15.07
N GLU A 68 -6.33 -20.17 -15.65
CA GLU A 68 -6.44 -21.44 -14.90
C GLU A 68 -5.11 -21.88 -14.27
N GLN A 69 -3.99 -21.34 -14.77
CA GLN A 69 -2.64 -21.66 -14.35
C GLN A 69 -1.81 -20.38 -14.26
N GLY A 70 -0.83 -20.36 -13.36
CA GLY A 70 0.12 -19.27 -13.22
C GLY A 70 0.67 -19.17 -11.80
N ASP A 71 1.79 -18.47 -11.67
CA ASP A 71 2.34 -18.09 -10.38
C ASP A 71 1.82 -16.69 -10.03
N LEU A 72 0.84 -16.66 -9.12
CA LEU A 72 0.22 -15.42 -8.67
C LEU A 72 1.22 -14.50 -7.98
N TRP A 73 2.17 -15.06 -7.24
CA TRP A 73 3.17 -14.28 -6.54
C TRP A 73 4.14 -13.63 -7.52
N ALA A 74 4.63 -14.37 -8.50
CA ALA A 74 5.50 -13.80 -9.55
C ALA A 74 4.81 -12.65 -10.31
N ALA A 75 3.51 -12.77 -10.59
CA ALA A 75 2.74 -11.69 -11.22
C ALA A 75 2.62 -10.45 -10.31
N LEU A 76 2.38 -10.65 -9.00
CA LEU A 76 2.34 -9.58 -8.02
C LEU A 76 3.71 -8.89 -7.87
N GLU A 77 4.81 -9.63 -7.89
CA GLU A 77 6.16 -9.06 -7.84
C GLU A 77 6.44 -8.16 -9.05
N VAL A 78 6.07 -8.60 -10.26
CA VAL A 78 6.19 -7.77 -11.47
C VAL A 78 5.35 -6.50 -11.32
N PHE A 79 4.11 -6.61 -10.86
CA PHE A 79 3.27 -5.44 -10.59
C PHE A 79 3.92 -4.48 -9.59
N MET A 80 4.42 -4.99 -8.46
CA MET A 80 5.06 -4.19 -7.42
C MET A 80 6.30 -3.44 -7.93
N ARG A 81 7.14 -4.09 -8.74
CA ARG A 81 8.32 -3.48 -9.36
C ARG A 81 7.96 -2.42 -10.40
N VAL A 82 6.91 -2.66 -11.20
CA VAL A 82 6.44 -1.66 -12.17
C VAL A 82 5.94 -0.40 -11.46
N VAL A 83 5.11 -0.57 -10.43
CA VAL A 83 4.60 0.57 -9.65
C VAL A 83 5.72 1.28 -8.89
N ALA A 84 6.69 0.53 -8.33
CA ALA A 84 7.85 1.09 -7.62
C ALA A 84 8.67 2.09 -8.45
N ARG A 85 8.72 1.88 -9.77
CA ARG A 85 9.48 2.72 -10.72
C ARG A 85 8.65 3.85 -11.33
N SER A 86 7.42 4.05 -10.84
CA SER A 86 6.62 5.19 -11.27
C SER A 86 7.16 6.46 -10.59
N GLU A 87 7.24 7.55 -11.34
CA GLU A 87 7.87 8.80 -10.91
C GLU A 87 6.97 10.02 -11.18
N ALA A 88 5.67 9.81 -11.46
CA ALA A 88 4.77 10.94 -11.66
C ALA A 88 4.47 11.65 -10.33
N LEU A 89 4.37 10.90 -9.22
CA LEU A 89 4.11 11.44 -7.90
C LEU A 89 5.40 11.77 -7.15
N ASP A 90 5.43 12.92 -6.46
CA ASP A 90 6.60 13.33 -5.69
C ASP A 90 6.92 12.35 -4.54
N PRO A 91 8.21 12.10 -4.22
CA PRO A 91 8.60 11.11 -3.22
C PRO A 91 7.98 11.32 -1.84
N LEU A 92 7.78 12.58 -1.44
CA LEU A 92 7.16 12.92 -0.15
C LEU A 92 5.71 12.44 -0.11
N THR A 93 4.90 12.79 -1.11
CA THR A 93 3.49 12.36 -1.17
C THR A 93 3.39 10.84 -1.32
N THR A 94 4.26 10.21 -2.11
CA THR A 94 4.35 8.74 -2.23
C THR A 94 4.59 8.06 -0.88
N GLU A 95 5.48 8.60 -0.07
CA GLU A 95 5.79 8.04 1.25
C GLU A 95 4.67 8.27 2.27
N LEU A 96 4.01 9.42 2.25
CA LEU A 96 2.84 9.68 3.10
C LEU A 96 1.71 8.67 2.81
N VAL A 97 1.43 8.39 1.54
CA VAL A 97 0.47 7.35 1.11
C VAL A 97 0.88 5.97 1.64
N ARG A 98 2.17 5.60 1.51
CA ARG A 98 2.68 4.32 2.01
C ARG A 98 2.53 4.19 3.52
N LEU A 99 2.96 5.20 4.27
CA LEU A 99 2.90 5.20 5.73
C LEU A 99 1.46 5.17 6.22
N ARG A 100 0.53 5.87 5.56
CA ARG A 100 -0.89 5.81 5.92
C ARG A 100 -1.43 4.39 5.82
N GLY A 101 -1.17 3.71 4.71
CA GLY A 101 -1.57 2.31 4.56
C GLY A 101 -0.87 1.37 5.56
N ALA A 102 0.39 1.64 5.88
CA ALA A 102 1.12 0.89 6.91
C ALA A 102 0.51 1.08 8.32
N THR A 103 0.07 2.28 8.68
CA THR A 103 -0.68 2.54 9.92
C THR A 103 -1.99 1.77 9.93
N VAL A 104 -2.82 1.92 8.89
CA VAL A 104 -4.14 1.28 8.84
C VAL A 104 -4.05 -0.25 8.90
N HIS A 105 -3.08 -0.85 8.21
CA HIS A 105 -2.86 -2.31 8.27
C HIS A 105 -2.01 -2.75 9.47
N ASN A 106 -1.55 -1.83 10.32
CA ASN A 106 -0.67 -2.08 11.45
C ASN A 106 0.63 -2.83 11.10
N CYS A 107 1.12 -2.75 9.86
CA CYS A 107 2.34 -3.44 9.42
C CYS A 107 3.56 -2.91 10.17
N ARG A 108 4.15 -3.72 11.07
CA ARG A 108 5.25 -3.29 11.94
C ARG A 108 6.53 -3.01 11.14
N LEU A 109 6.89 -3.89 10.21
CA LEU A 109 8.01 -3.71 9.28
C LEU A 109 7.87 -2.44 8.42
N CYS A 110 6.66 -2.20 7.90
CA CYS A 110 6.42 -1.07 7.01
C CYS A 110 6.54 0.26 7.77
N ARG A 111 6.04 0.33 9.01
CA ARG A 111 6.12 1.53 9.86
C ARG A 111 7.52 1.78 10.42
N SER A 112 8.36 0.75 10.55
CA SER A 112 9.75 0.92 10.97
C SER A 112 10.66 1.45 9.87
N ARG A 113 10.14 1.56 8.64
CA ARG A 113 10.89 2.00 7.46
C ARG A 113 10.53 3.41 7.04
N LEU A 114 11.49 4.14 6.49
CA LEU A 114 11.29 5.46 5.89
C LEU A 114 12.04 5.58 4.55
N SER A 115 11.36 6.11 3.52
CA SER A 115 12.00 6.36 2.23
C SER A 115 13.08 7.43 2.37
N VAL A 116 14.30 7.15 1.91
CA VAL A 116 15.41 8.13 1.97
C VAL A 116 15.14 9.34 1.09
N ARG A 117 14.58 9.15 -0.12
CA ARG A 117 14.22 10.25 -1.03
C ARG A 117 13.11 11.12 -0.44
N ALA A 118 12.13 10.51 0.22
CA ALA A 118 11.07 11.27 0.90
C ALA A 118 11.60 12.04 2.10
N TYR A 119 12.51 11.43 2.88
CA TYR A 119 13.18 12.09 3.99
C TYR A 119 13.98 13.32 3.52
N ASP A 120 14.75 13.16 2.44
CA ASP A 120 15.51 14.25 1.83
C ASP A 120 14.60 15.37 1.29
N ALA A 121 13.46 15.02 0.69
CA ALA A 121 12.47 15.98 0.21
C ALA A 121 11.71 16.71 1.34
N ALA A 122 11.44 16.03 2.46
CA ALA A 122 10.77 16.62 3.61
C ALA A 122 11.69 17.55 4.43
N GLY A 123 12.98 17.26 4.44
CA GLY A 123 13.99 17.95 5.25
C GLY A 123 13.94 17.64 6.75
N ASP A 124 12.77 17.25 7.27
CA ASP A 124 12.58 16.81 8.66
C ASP A 124 11.52 15.70 8.77
N ARG A 125 11.68 14.86 9.81
CA ARG A 125 10.83 13.69 10.04
C ARG A 125 9.44 14.01 10.58
N SER A 126 9.23 15.16 11.21
CA SER A 126 7.93 15.52 11.82
C SER A 126 6.77 15.55 10.81
N THR A 127 7.08 15.77 9.53
CA THR A 127 6.10 15.68 8.44
C THR A 127 5.41 14.31 8.39
N PHE A 128 6.12 13.23 8.71
CA PHE A 128 5.59 11.87 8.68
C PHE A 128 4.77 11.53 9.93
N ASP A 129 5.02 12.20 11.06
CA ASP A 129 4.26 12.01 12.31
C ASP A 129 2.81 12.50 12.15
N ALA A 130 2.57 13.39 11.18
CA ALA A 130 1.24 13.90 10.86
C ALA A 130 0.32 12.87 10.16
N VAL A 131 0.84 11.74 9.69
CA VAL A 131 0.08 10.78 8.85
C VAL A 131 -1.16 10.20 9.56
N ASP A 132 -1.11 10.02 10.87
CA ASP A 132 -2.20 9.40 11.61
C ASP A 132 -3.39 10.36 11.81
N ASP A 133 -3.11 11.66 12.04
CA ASP A 133 -4.09 12.74 12.20
C ASP A 133 -3.90 13.85 11.15
N TYR A 134 -3.79 13.43 9.89
CA TYR A 134 -3.40 14.34 8.81
C TYR A 134 -4.41 15.46 8.58
N GLU A 135 -5.69 15.24 8.92
CA GLU A 135 -6.74 16.25 8.75
C GLU A 135 -6.48 17.50 9.60
N HIS A 136 -5.98 17.34 10.82
CA HIS A 136 -5.67 18.43 11.75
C HIS A 136 -4.21 18.90 11.68
N SER A 137 -3.41 18.30 10.80
CA SER A 137 -2.00 18.66 10.61
C SER A 137 -1.79 19.91 9.73
N THR A 138 -0.52 20.30 9.60
CA THR A 138 -0.06 21.37 8.68
C THR A 138 0.26 20.86 7.27
N LEU A 139 -0.05 19.59 6.95
CA LEU A 139 0.13 19.07 5.59
C LEU A 139 -0.65 19.91 4.57
N SER A 140 -0.12 20.01 3.36
CA SER A 140 -0.75 20.75 2.27
C SER A 140 -2.08 20.13 1.85
N VAL A 141 -2.92 20.91 1.16
CA VAL A 141 -4.19 20.41 0.58
C VAL A 141 -3.94 19.23 -0.34
N ARG A 142 -2.89 19.29 -1.17
CA ARG A 142 -2.41 18.19 -2.00
C ARG A 142 -2.18 16.90 -1.19
N GLN A 143 -1.36 16.96 -0.14
CA GLN A 143 -1.03 15.80 0.68
C GLN A 143 -2.26 15.25 1.41
N LYS A 144 -3.11 16.11 2.00
CA LYS A 144 -4.35 15.67 2.65
C LYS A 144 -5.30 15.00 1.64
N THR A 145 -5.35 15.49 0.40
CA THR A 145 -6.15 14.88 -0.67
C THR A 145 -5.64 13.49 -1.03
N ALA A 146 -4.32 13.30 -1.15
CA ALA A 146 -3.74 11.96 -1.37
C ALA A 146 -4.05 10.99 -0.22
N LEU A 147 -4.03 11.47 1.02
CA LEU A 147 -4.34 10.66 2.20
C LEU A 147 -5.83 10.31 2.31
N ARG A 148 -6.74 11.21 1.92
CA ARG A 148 -8.17 10.89 1.77
C ARG A 148 -8.44 9.84 0.70
N LEU A 149 -7.76 9.96 -0.46
CA LEU A 149 -7.83 8.93 -1.50
C LEU A 149 -7.32 7.59 -0.97
N THR A 150 -6.21 7.61 -0.22
CA THR A 150 -5.63 6.41 0.41
C THR A 150 -6.64 5.77 1.36
N ASP A 151 -7.23 6.53 2.28
CA ASP A 151 -8.23 6.03 3.22
C ASP A 151 -9.45 5.45 2.50
N ALA A 152 -9.95 6.13 1.47
CA ALA A 152 -11.09 5.64 0.71
C ALA A 152 -10.77 4.33 -0.02
N VAL A 153 -9.61 4.21 -0.67
CA VAL A 153 -9.21 2.95 -1.34
C VAL A 153 -9.01 1.82 -0.33
N ILE A 154 -8.38 2.10 0.81
CA ILE A 154 -8.08 1.11 1.84
C ILE A 154 -9.34 0.65 2.58
N THR A 155 -10.39 1.45 2.68
CA THR A 155 -11.58 1.11 3.46
C THR A 155 -12.81 0.88 2.58
N GLN A 156 -13.29 1.94 1.92
CA GLN A 156 -14.50 1.93 1.14
C GLN A 156 -14.37 2.89 -0.07
N PRO A 157 -13.97 2.39 -1.26
CA PRO A 157 -13.71 3.24 -2.43
C PRO A 157 -14.96 3.92 -2.97
N ALA A 158 -16.15 3.48 -2.54
CA ALA A 158 -17.41 4.15 -2.83
C ALA A 158 -17.53 5.55 -2.17
N LEU A 159 -16.69 5.85 -1.17
CA LEU A 159 -16.61 7.17 -0.52
C LEU A 159 -15.84 8.21 -1.35
N ILE A 160 -15.26 7.82 -2.50
CA ILE A 160 -14.76 8.77 -3.49
C ILE A 160 -15.96 9.43 -4.16
N ASP A 161 -16.38 10.56 -3.60
CA ASP A 161 -17.51 11.38 -4.04
C ASP A 161 -17.05 12.53 -4.95
N GLU A 162 -18.00 13.32 -5.47
CA GLU A 162 -17.71 14.45 -6.36
C GLU A 162 -16.80 15.52 -5.71
N THR A 163 -16.81 15.64 -4.39
CA THR A 163 -15.98 16.60 -3.67
C THR A 163 -14.53 16.12 -3.67
N LEU A 164 -14.28 14.86 -3.32
CA LEU A 164 -12.95 14.28 -3.35
C LEU A 164 -12.41 14.18 -4.78
N ILE A 165 -13.26 13.88 -5.77
CA ILE A 165 -12.90 13.90 -7.19
C ILE A 165 -12.47 15.32 -7.62
N GLY A 166 -13.23 16.34 -7.24
CA GLY A 166 -12.91 17.74 -7.51
C GLY A 166 -11.57 18.17 -6.90
N GLN A 167 -11.32 17.78 -5.65
CA GLN A 167 -10.03 18.03 -4.97
C GLN A 167 -8.89 17.29 -5.68
N ALA A 168 -9.07 16.02 -6.01
CA ALA A 168 -8.04 15.23 -6.71
C ALA A 168 -7.67 15.84 -8.06
N ARG A 169 -8.65 16.32 -8.84
CA ARG A 169 -8.40 16.99 -10.13
C ARG A 169 -7.74 18.36 -9.99
N ALA A 170 -7.96 19.06 -8.88
CA ALA A 170 -7.34 20.34 -8.61
C ALA A 170 -5.86 20.18 -8.21
N GLU A 171 -5.55 19.12 -7.44
CA GLU A 171 -4.23 18.92 -6.84
C GLU A 171 -3.31 18.00 -7.65
N PHE A 172 -3.86 17.12 -8.50
CA PHE A 172 -3.11 16.09 -9.21
C PHE A 172 -3.49 15.99 -10.69
N THR A 173 -2.47 15.70 -11.51
CA THR A 173 -2.64 15.19 -12.86
C THR A 173 -3.27 13.80 -12.87
N THR A 174 -3.75 13.35 -14.03
CA THR A 174 -4.25 11.98 -14.23
C THR A 174 -3.18 10.93 -13.89
N ALA A 175 -1.92 11.19 -14.22
CA ALA A 175 -0.81 10.27 -13.95
C ALA A 175 -0.55 10.16 -12.45
N GLU A 176 -0.41 11.29 -11.75
CA GLU A 176 -0.21 11.32 -10.29
C GLU A 176 -1.37 10.66 -9.54
N SER A 177 -2.62 10.99 -9.89
CA SER A 177 -3.79 10.40 -9.22
C SER A 177 -3.91 8.90 -9.48
N SER A 178 -3.60 8.42 -10.69
CA SER A 178 -3.51 6.97 -10.97
C SER A 178 -2.40 6.31 -10.15
N GLU A 179 -1.23 6.96 -10.06
CA GLU A 179 -0.08 6.47 -9.31
C GLU A 179 -0.36 6.39 -7.81
N ILE A 180 -1.11 7.33 -7.23
CA ILE A 180 -1.60 7.22 -5.84
C ILE A 180 -2.35 5.91 -5.64
N ILE A 181 -3.32 5.60 -6.50
CA ILE A 181 -4.13 4.37 -6.36
C ILE A 181 -3.25 3.12 -6.52
N LEU A 182 -2.36 3.11 -7.51
CA LEU A 182 -1.44 2.00 -7.75
C LEU A 182 -0.46 1.80 -6.58
N ASN A 183 0.05 2.88 -5.99
CA ASN A 183 0.88 2.85 -4.79
C ASN A 183 0.11 2.28 -3.60
N VAL A 184 -1.15 2.64 -3.40
CA VAL A 184 -1.99 2.02 -2.36
C VAL A 184 -2.08 0.51 -2.55
N VAL A 185 -2.33 0.03 -3.77
CA VAL A 185 -2.38 -1.42 -4.06
C VAL A 185 -1.04 -2.10 -3.80
N ARG A 186 0.06 -1.53 -4.32
CA ARG A 186 1.42 -2.04 -4.11
C ARG A 186 1.72 -2.15 -2.62
N ASN A 187 1.45 -1.11 -1.86
CA ASN A 187 1.80 -1.03 -0.45
C ASN A 187 0.88 -1.93 0.41
N ALA A 188 -0.37 -2.13 0.00
CA ALA A 188 -1.32 -3.03 0.64
C ALA A 188 -0.94 -4.53 0.50
N THR A 189 0.07 -4.89 -0.30
CA THR A 189 0.64 -6.25 -0.27
C THR A 189 1.17 -6.62 1.11
N ASN A 190 1.47 -5.62 1.97
CA ASN A 190 1.79 -5.82 3.37
C ASN A 190 0.69 -6.57 4.16
N LYS A 191 -0.58 -6.52 3.72
CA LYS A 191 -1.68 -7.30 4.32
C LYS A 191 -1.36 -8.79 4.34
N ILE A 192 -0.66 -9.31 3.33
CA ILE A 192 -0.28 -10.72 3.26
C ILE A 192 0.66 -11.08 4.43
N ALA A 193 1.71 -10.27 4.66
CA ALA A 193 2.62 -10.49 5.78
C ALA A 193 1.92 -10.31 7.14
N VAL A 194 1.10 -9.28 7.29
CA VAL A 194 0.35 -9.02 8.54
C VAL A 194 -0.62 -10.16 8.85
N ALA A 195 -1.34 -10.70 7.86
CA ALA A 195 -2.29 -11.78 8.07
C ALA A 195 -1.65 -13.05 8.66
N PHE A 196 -0.37 -13.28 8.33
CA PHE A 196 0.45 -14.37 8.89
C PHE A 196 1.30 -13.95 10.10
N SER A 197 1.18 -12.72 10.59
CA SER A 197 2.05 -12.13 11.62
C SER A 197 3.54 -12.18 11.28
N ALA A 198 3.86 -12.18 9.98
CA ALA A 198 5.21 -12.24 9.41
C ALA A 198 5.79 -10.84 9.13
N ASP A 199 5.21 -9.80 9.70
CA ASP A 199 5.56 -8.40 9.50
C ASP A 199 6.52 -7.84 10.58
N ALA A 200 7.31 -8.69 11.25
CA ALA A 200 8.25 -8.24 12.27
C ALA A 200 9.23 -7.20 11.72
N PRO A 201 9.50 -6.10 12.45
CA PRO A 201 10.43 -5.09 11.97
C PRO A 201 11.88 -5.59 12.05
N VAL A 202 12.72 -5.15 11.10
CA VAL A 202 14.16 -5.45 11.11
C VAL A 202 14.86 -4.74 12.26
N VAL A 203 14.40 -3.53 12.60
CA VAL A 203 14.91 -2.72 13.69
C VAL A 203 13.88 -2.56 14.80
N THR A 204 14.31 -2.72 16.06
CA THR A 204 13.43 -2.51 17.22
C THR A 204 13.49 -1.07 17.76
N ASN A 205 14.50 -0.29 17.36
CA ASN A 205 14.67 1.11 17.72
C ASN A 205 15.18 1.89 16.49
N GLY A 206 14.76 3.15 16.35
CA GLY A 206 15.17 4.01 15.24
C GLY A 206 14.36 3.75 13.96
N THR A 207 15.02 3.95 12.82
CA THR A 207 14.42 3.86 11.48
C THR A 207 15.36 3.08 10.59
N GLU A 208 14.81 2.14 9.82
CA GLU A 208 15.51 1.57 8.67
C GLU A 208 15.16 2.42 7.45
N PHE A 209 16.16 2.98 6.79
CA PHE A 209 15.93 3.71 5.55
C PHE A 209 15.76 2.72 4.40
N PHE A 210 14.97 3.10 3.40
CA PHE A 210 14.88 2.32 2.18
C PHE A 210 14.71 3.22 0.95
N ASP A 211 14.96 2.62 -0.20
CA ASP A 211 14.62 3.17 -1.51
C ASP A 211 14.40 2.01 -2.49
N THR A 212 14.06 2.31 -3.73
CA THR A 212 13.94 1.32 -4.81
C THR A 212 14.99 1.56 -5.87
N ASP A 213 15.64 0.49 -6.32
CA ASP A 213 16.61 0.54 -7.42
C ASP A 213 15.94 0.60 -8.81
N GLU A 214 16.76 0.57 -9.86
CA GLU A 214 16.35 0.62 -11.27
C GLU A 214 15.46 -0.56 -11.68
N ALA A 215 15.57 -1.71 -10.99
CA ALA A 215 14.73 -2.87 -11.17
C ALA A 215 13.40 -2.77 -10.41
N GLY A 216 13.27 -1.78 -9.51
CA GLY A 216 12.13 -1.60 -8.62
C GLY A 216 12.21 -2.48 -7.37
N ASP A 217 13.38 -3.07 -7.09
CA ASP A 217 13.64 -3.85 -5.89
C ASP A 217 13.98 -2.93 -4.72
N VAL A 218 13.55 -3.33 -3.52
CA VAL A 218 13.77 -2.53 -2.30
C VAL A 218 15.18 -2.74 -1.78
N VAL A 219 15.94 -1.65 -1.65
CA VAL A 219 17.20 -1.60 -0.91
C VAL A 219 16.94 -0.93 0.43
N ALA A 220 17.31 -1.57 1.53
CA ALA A 220 17.08 -1.05 2.87
C ALA A 220 18.31 -1.23 3.77
N ASP A 221 18.63 -0.22 4.57
CA ASP A 221 19.70 -0.23 5.54
C ASP A 221 19.40 0.78 6.67
N VAL A 222 20.01 0.61 7.84
CA VAL A 222 19.93 1.60 8.92
C VAL A 222 20.74 2.86 8.60
N ASP A 223 21.74 2.75 7.72
CA ASP A 223 22.52 3.86 7.19
C ASP A 223 21.90 4.38 5.89
N ALA A 224 21.33 5.59 5.96
CA ALA A 224 20.73 6.26 4.81
C ALA A 224 21.74 6.46 3.67
N ASP A 225 23.04 6.63 3.96
CA ASP A 225 24.04 6.81 2.92
C ASP A 225 24.30 5.53 2.15
N ILE A 226 24.23 4.35 2.79
CA ILE A 226 24.33 3.05 2.09
C ILE A 226 23.17 2.91 1.10
N VAL A 227 21.95 3.27 1.51
CA VAL A 227 20.78 3.25 0.64
C VAL A 227 20.98 4.19 -0.54
N ARG A 228 21.34 5.47 -0.29
CA ARG A 228 21.58 6.47 -1.35
C ARG A 228 22.61 6.01 -2.37
N HIS A 229 23.74 5.46 -1.94
CA HIS A 229 24.79 4.99 -2.85
C HIS A 229 24.33 3.78 -3.69
N SER A 230 23.46 2.95 -3.12
CA SER A 230 22.97 1.74 -3.79
C SER A 230 21.83 2.00 -4.76
N THR A 231 21.12 3.13 -4.62
CA THR A 231 19.97 3.53 -5.46
C THR A 231 20.17 4.84 -6.21
N ALA A 232 21.42 5.31 -6.31
CA ALA A 232 21.79 6.46 -7.12
C ALA A 232 21.69 6.10 -8.60
N HIS A 233 20.78 6.77 -9.31
CA HIS A 233 20.61 6.71 -10.77
C HIS A 233 20.98 8.06 -11.38
#